data_AF-A0A953Z0S9-F1
#
_entry.id   AF-A0A953Z0S9-F1
#
_cell.length_a   1.000
_cell.length_b   1.000
_cell.length_c   1.000
_cell.angle_alpha   90.00
_cell.angle_beta   90.00
_cell.angle_gamma   90.00
#
_symmetry.space_group_name_H-M   'P 1'
#
loop_
_entity.id
_entity.type
_entity.pdbx_description
1 polymer ?
#
loop_
_entity_poly.entity_id
_entity_poly.type
_entity_poly.pdbx_seq_one_letter_code
_entity_poly.pdbx_strand_id
1 'polypeptide(L)'
;MPNHDKPPPYTLIVADDDFDHADAASEMLKELGWEVKVAHSGQEAIALTQDLPYSVLLCDFNMPGMNGIEVLRGIDRTRTAFVMLTGLTDPHVVADALRHDCDDYAFKPVSDWSAMNTKLRSVASRLQSRIATQKEAHKLAQMADWQAWKAGFLKKDQEDDMQQLLRMLHVQFNQDANFTQLLDLIEEATRVDPSKSMRVKVPIDVLGLVVSALRPIAKFSDGIGIAASILGDAPRLKSVQLSDLLDTVTGKYFEQWTRFAKMRNHTFTTFVDPQLRYLGGYWLKIDKESVLKALNELVVNAFKHCDQHSSIGLTLTGDANRISVIVTNPPHSQPANVGNVEIVGLPREFEAQAFRLFYRLKDEAAITIYEEDWPMGLGLPLVRSVFYNADGEVGLHNETWHLSGSPDPVVLCTARASLPL
;
A
#
# COMPACT_ATOMS: atom_id res chain seq x y z
N MET A 1 22.40 -4.90 6.45
CA MET A 1 20.98 -4.51 6.44
C MET A 1 20.87 -3.15 7.11
N PRO A 2 20.24 -2.14 6.50
CA PRO A 2 20.02 -0.86 7.17
C PRO A 2 18.99 -1.06 8.29
N ASN A 3 19.32 -0.52 9.46
CA ASN A 3 18.57 -0.65 10.70
C ASN A 3 17.30 0.22 10.63
N HIS A 4 16.10 -0.41 10.59
CA HIS A 4 14.81 0.27 10.42
C HIS A 4 14.24 0.92 11.72
N ASP A 5 15.00 0.90 12.83
CA ASP A 5 14.57 1.43 14.13
C ASP A 5 15.05 2.86 14.46
N LYS A 6 15.73 3.55 13.54
CA LYS A 6 16.10 4.96 13.79
C LYS A 6 14.93 5.88 13.42
N PRO A 7 14.43 6.73 14.34
CA PRO A 7 13.49 7.78 13.98
C PRO A 7 14.10 8.67 12.89
N PRO A 8 13.29 9.29 12.02
CA PRO A 8 13.80 10.14 10.96
C PRO A 8 14.73 11.21 11.55
N PRO A 9 15.88 11.49 10.93
CA PRO A 9 16.80 12.51 11.44
C PRO A 9 16.09 13.87 11.41
N TYR A 10 16.00 14.54 12.57
CA TYR A 10 15.57 15.94 12.62
C TYR A 10 16.72 16.80 12.16
N THR A 11 16.44 17.70 11.22
CA THR A 11 17.40 18.74 10.87
C THR A 11 17.22 19.92 11.82
N LEU A 12 18.32 20.39 12.40
CA LEU A 12 18.34 21.62 13.18
C LEU A 12 18.53 22.79 12.23
N ILE A 13 17.68 23.80 12.33
CA ILE A 13 17.80 25.05 11.59
C ILE A 13 18.23 26.11 12.60
N VAL A 14 19.31 26.82 12.31
CA VAL A 14 19.75 28.00 13.05
C VAL A 14 19.39 29.22 12.22
N ALA A 15 18.52 30.09 12.75
CA ALA A 15 18.13 31.33 12.09
C ALA A 15 18.67 32.54 12.86
N ASP A 16 19.60 33.25 12.25
CA ASP A 16 20.29 34.41 12.83
C ASP A 16 20.80 35.31 11.69
N ASP A 17 20.49 36.61 11.74
CA ASP A 17 20.89 37.57 10.69
C ASP A 17 22.38 37.95 10.77
N ASP A 18 23.01 37.71 11.92
CA ASP A 18 24.45 37.84 12.09
C ASP A 18 25.17 36.56 11.61
N PHE A 19 25.92 36.69 10.51
CA PHE A 19 26.62 35.56 9.89
C PHE A 19 27.63 34.88 10.81
N ASP A 20 28.36 35.65 11.62
CA ASP A 20 29.39 35.10 12.50
C ASP A 20 28.74 34.34 13.66
N HIS A 21 27.63 34.85 14.22
CA HIS A 21 26.85 34.14 15.23
C HIS A 21 26.22 32.86 14.69
N ALA A 22 25.62 32.93 13.49
CA ALA A 22 24.97 31.82 12.84
C ALA A 22 25.96 30.66 12.57
N ASP A 23 27.14 31.00 12.04
CA ASP A 23 28.16 30.01 11.68
C ASP A 23 28.79 29.37 12.92
N ALA A 24 29.14 30.18 13.93
CA ALA A 24 29.65 29.67 15.21
C ALA A 24 28.65 28.73 15.90
N ALA A 25 27.36 29.09 15.91
CA ALA A 25 26.31 28.21 16.45
C ALA A 25 26.20 26.91 15.64
N SER A 26 26.26 27.00 14.31
CA SER A 26 26.22 25.86 13.40
C SER A 26 27.38 24.90 13.63
N GLU A 27 28.61 25.40 13.76
CA GLU A 27 29.80 24.58 14.03
C GLU A 27 29.67 23.84 15.35
N MET A 28 29.36 24.55 16.44
CA MET A 28 29.21 23.95 17.77
C MET A 28 28.11 22.88 17.80
N LEU A 29 26.98 23.11 17.12
CA LEU A 29 25.87 22.16 17.09
C LEU A 29 26.16 20.95 16.19
N LYS A 30 26.91 21.13 15.09
CA LYS A 30 27.40 20.03 14.26
C LYS A 30 28.37 19.13 15.03
N GLU A 31 29.29 19.70 15.82
CA GLU A 31 30.18 18.94 16.70
C GLU A 31 29.41 18.10 17.74
N LEU A 32 28.25 18.60 18.18
CA LEU A 32 27.33 17.91 19.10
C LEU A 32 26.41 16.89 18.40
N GLY A 33 26.62 16.63 17.11
CA GLY A 33 25.99 15.57 16.34
C GLY A 33 24.67 15.94 15.68
N TRP A 34 24.38 17.24 15.50
CA TRP A 34 23.24 17.70 14.73
C TRP A 34 23.57 17.82 13.25
N GLU A 35 22.59 17.52 12.40
CA GLU A 35 22.59 18.01 11.02
C GLU A 35 22.02 19.43 11.03
N VAL A 36 22.85 20.43 10.75
CA VAL A 36 22.49 21.85 10.88
C VAL A 36 22.40 22.53 9.52
N LYS A 37 21.27 23.21 9.28
CA LYS A 37 21.10 24.21 8.23
C LYS A 37 21.05 25.61 8.84
N VAL A 38 21.56 26.59 8.11
CA VAL A 38 21.59 27.99 8.56
C VAL A 38 20.62 28.80 7.69
N ALA A 39 19.90 29.72 8.32
CA ALA A 39 19.10 30.76 7.68
C ALA A 39 19.56 32.13 8.18
N HIS A 40 19.71 33.09 7.28
CA HIS A 40 20.12 34.46 7.60
C HIS A 40 18.95 35.46 7.61
N SER A 41 17.71 34.95 7.53
CA SER A 41 16.49 35.74 7.63
C SER A 41 15.31 34.88 8.10
N GLY A 42 14.28 35.53 8.63
CA GLY A 42 13.05 34.84 9.00
C GLY A 42 12.35 34.16 7.82
N GLN A 43 12.38 34.77 6.63
CA GLN A 43 11.80 34.19 5.41
C GLN A 43 12.54 32.91 4.99
N GLU A 44 13.87 32.92 5.03
CA GLU A 44 14.68 31.74 4.72
C GLU A 44 14.45 30.62 5.75
N ALA A 45 14.32 30.97 7.03
CA ALA A 45 14.00 30.01 8.08
C ALA A 45 12.66 29.30 7.82
N ILE A 46 11.61 30.06 7.45
CA ILE A 46 10.30 29.48 7.09
C ILE A 46 10.45 28.56 5.87
N ALA A 47 11.11 29.01 4.81
CA ALA A 47 11.29 28.22 3.60
C ALA A 47 12.00 26.88 3.89
N LEU A 48 13.07 26.90 4.68
CA LEU A 48 13.77 25.68 5.10
C LEU A 48 12.87 24.73 5.90
N THR A 49 11.98 25.24 6.75
CA THR A 49 11.05 24.38 7.50
C THR A 49 9.99 23.72 6.61
N GLN A 50 9.65 24.31 5.46
CA GLN A 50 8.70 23.75 4.50
C GLN A 50 9.34 22.63 3.67
N ASP A 51 10.61 22.81 3.27
CA ASP A 51 11.38 21.83 2.50
C ASP A 51 11.78 20.61 3.32
N LEU A 52 11.79 20.72 4.66
CA LEU A 52 12.21 19.65 5.56
C LEU A 52 11.00 18.89 6.13
N PRO A 53 11.06 17.53 6.20
CA PRO A 53 9.96 16.74 6.72
C PRO A 53 9.69 17.04 8.19
N TYR A 54 10.76 17.12 9.01
CA TYR A 54 10.71 17.50 10.42
C TYR A 54 11.95 18.32 10.79
N SER A 55 11.76 19.36 11.60
CA SER A 55 12.87 20.23 11.99
C SER A 55 12.76 20.74 13.42
N VAL A 56 13.90 21.13 13.98
CA VAL A 56 13.97 21.98 15.17
C VAL A 56 14.52 23.31 14.70
N LEU A 57 13.81 24.40 14.94
CA LEU A 57 14.22 25.75 14.55
C LEU A 57 14.68 26.49 15.81
N LEU A 58 15.98 26.81 15.85
CA LEU A 58 16.60 27.71 16.82
C LEU A 58 16.67 29.09 16.17
N CYS A 59 15.81 30.02 16.59
CA CYS A 59 15.58 31.27 15.87
C CYS A 59 15.87 32.47 16.74
N ASP A 60 16.68 33.41 16.25
CA ASP A 60 16.81 34.71 16.88
C ASP A 60 15.49 35.48 16.87
N PHE A 61 15.26 36.21 17.96
CA PHE A 61 14.12 37.09 18.10
C PHE A 61 14.27 38.34 17.23
N ASN A 62 15.46 38.93 17.21
CA ASN A 62 15.72 40.24 16.59
C ASN A 62 16.34 40.12 15.20
N MET A 63 15.59 39.61 14.22
CA MET A 63 16.01 39.63 12.81
C MET A 63 15.37 40.80 12.04
N PRO A 64 16.12 41.51 11.18
CA PRO A 64 15.58 42.55 10.31
C PRO A 64 14.47 42.03 9.39
N GLY A 65 13.38 42.80 9.31
CA GLY A 65 12.26 42.53 8.40
C GLY A 65 11.23 41.52 8.90
N MET A 66 11.63 40.52 9.70
CA MET A 66 10.72 39.55 10.30
C MET A 66 11.28 39.06 11.65
N ASN A 67 10.59 39.36 12.75
CA ASN A 67 11.04 38.93 14.08
C ASN A 67 10.71 37.46 14.37
N GLY A 68 11.29 36.91 15.44
CA GLY A 68 11.11 35.50 15.80
C GLY A 68 9.66 35.08 16.09
N ILE A 69 8.77 36.00 16.49
CA ILE A 69 7.34 35.70 16.68
C ILE A 69 6.64 35.58 15.33
N GLU A 70 6.98 36.44 14.37
CA GLU A 70 6.45 36.35 13.00
C GLU A 70 6.89 35.06 12.32
N VAL A 71 8.13 34.62 12.54
CA VAL A 71 8.61 33.30 12.10
C VAL A 71 7.83 32.18 12.77
N LEU A 72 7.66 32.22 14.10
CA LEU A 72 6.89 31.22 14.85
C LEU A 72 5.45 31.06 14.32
N ARG A 73 4.83 32.14 13.85
CA ARG A 73 3.49 32.11 13.22
C ARG A 73 3.48 31.60 11.78
N GLY A 74 4.60 31.68 11.08
CA GLY A 74 4.74 31.27 9.68
C GLY A 74 5.10 29.79 9.47
N ILE A 75 5.43 29.06 10.54
CA ILE A 75 5.86 27.66 10.47
C ILE A 75 4.73 26.68 10.83
N ASP A 76 4.79 25.48 10.25
CA ASP A 76 3.92 24.36 10.64
C ASP A 76 4.42 23.72 11.95
N ARG A 77 3.74 24.05 13.05
CA ARG A 77 4.05 23.57 14.40
C ARG A 77 3.83 22.07 14.60
N THR A 78 3.14 21.40 13.68
CA THR A 78 2.99 19.93 13.72
C THR A 78 4.25 19.20 13.25
N ARG A 79 5.10 19.89 12.46
CA ARG A 79 6.33 19.35 11.86
C ARG A 79 7.60 20.01 12.37
N THR A 80 7.48 21.20 12.96
CA THR A 80 8.61 22.01 13.40
C THR A 80 8.49 22.39 14.86
N ALA A 81 9.51 22.03 15.65
CA ALA A 81 9.67 22.57 16.99
C ALA A 81 10.46 23.87 16.94
N PHE A 82 10.20 24.80 17.86
CA PHE A 82 10.70 26.16 17.82
C PHE A 82 11.29 26.54 19.17
N VAL A 83 12.56 26.94 19.15
CA VAL A 83 13.29 27.47 20.29
C VAL A 83 13.71 28.90 19.98
N MET A 84 13.24 29.84 20.78
CA MET A 84 13.59 31.25 20.62
C MET A 84 14.96 31.54 21.23
N LEU A 85 15.83 32.23 20.50
CA LEU A 85 17.03 32.88 21.03
C LEU A 85 16.72 34.36 21.26
N THR A 86 17.04 34.88 22.44
CA THR A 86 16.80 36.29 22.77
C THR A 86 17.91 36.86 23.65
N GLY A 87 18.05 38.19 23.67
CA GLY A 87 18.98 38.88 24.56
C GLY A 87 18.48 38.93 26.01
N LEU A 88 19.40 39.07 26.96
CA LEU A 88 19.12 39.14 28.40
C LEU A 88 18.29 40.37 28.85
N THR A 89 18.07 41.36 27.96
CA THR A 89 17.52 42.67 28.30
C THR A 89 16.01 42.83 28.10
N ASP A 90 15.28 41.78 27.72
CA ASP A 90 13.86 41.94 27.34
C ASP A 90 12.89 40.96 28.04
N PRO A 91 12.52 41.23 29.32
CA PRO A 91 11.59 40.39 30.08
C PRO A 91 10.18 40.31 29.49
N HIS A 92 9.77 41.34 28.74
CA HIS A 92 8.47 41.38 28.07
C HIS A 92 8.42 40.43 26.87
N VAL A 93 9.54 40.29 26.14
CA VAL A 93 9.68 39.34 25.03
C VAL A 93 9.59 37.89 25.50
N VAL A 94 10.17 37.54 26.65
CA VAL A 94 10.03 36.18 27.22
C VAL A 94 8.57 35.90 27.61
N ALA A 95 7.89 36.88 28.20
CA ALA A 95 6.48 36.75 28.54
C ALA A 95 5.58 36.62 27.30
N ASP A 96 5.88 37.33 26.22
CA ASP A 96 5.13 37.23 24.96
C ASP A 96 5.46 35.96 24.16
N ALA A 97 6.70 35.46 24.22
CA ALA A 97 7.07 34.16 23.65
C ALA A 97 6.33 33.00 24.36
N LEU A 98 6.25 33.06 25.69
CA LEU A 98 5.45 32.10 26.49
C LEU A 98 3.95 32.17 26.15
N ARG A 99 3.43 33.35 25.76
CA ARG A 99 2.04 33.50 25.29
C ARG A 99 1.81 32.97 23.88
N HIS A 100 2.86 32.81 23.09
CA HIS A 100 2.80 32.39 21.68
C HIS A 100 3.18 30.93 21.44
N ASP A 101 3.25 30.11 22.51
CA ASP A 101 3.40 28.65 22.43
C ASP A 101 4.72 28.19 21.75
N CYS A 102 5.82 28.90 22.04
CA CYS A 102 7.16 28.41 21.72
C CYS A 102 7.49 27.14 22.53
N ASP A 103 8.23 26.18 21.96
CA ASP A 103 8.57 24.95 22.68
C ASP A 103 9.60 25.20 23.80
N ASP A 104 10.47 26.19 23.61
CA ASP A 104 11.41 26.67 24.61
C ASP A 104 12.03 28.03 24.20
N TYR A 105 12.83 28.62 25.09
CA TYR A 105 13.63 29.81 24.83
C TYR A 105 15.04 29.68 25.42
N ALA A 106 15.99 30.43 24.90
CA ALA A 106 17.35 30.51 25.40
C ALA A 106 17.94 31.92 25.20
N PHE A 107 18.98 32.24 25.99
CA PHE A 107 19.57 33.56 26.02
C PHE A 107 20.89 33.62 25.23
N LYS A 108 21.09 34.74 24.53
CA LYS A 108 22.38 35.12 23.94
C LYS A 108 23.23 35.92 24.96
N PRO A 109 24.58 35.76 24.97
CA PRO A 109 25.34 34.76 24.23
C PRO A 109 25.18 33.35 24.85
N VAL A 110 25.21 32.31 24.01
CA VAL A 110 25.16 30.92 24.48
C VAL A 110 26.52 30.54 25.06
N SER A 111 26.62 30.50 26.40
CA SER A 111 27.86 30.16 27.09
C SER A 111 28.04 28.66 27.34
N ASP A 112 26.94 27.90 27.45
CA ASP A 112 26.94 26.45 27.67
C ASP A 112 26.21 25.72 26.55
N TRP A 113 26.98 25.30 25.55
CA TRP A 113 26.46 24.53 24.40
C TRP A 113 26.02 23.11 24.76
N SER A 114 26.52 22.54 25.87
CA SER A 114 26.08 21.23 26.36
C SER A 114 24.66 21.32 26.93
N ALA A 115 24.40 22.35 27.73
CA ALA A 115 23.07 22.66 28.24
C ALA A 115 22.10 22.99 27.09
N MET A 116 22.54 23.78 26.09
CA MET A 116 21.75 24.06 24.90
C MET A 116 21.37 22.78 24.14
N ASN A 117 22.32 21.89 23.91
CA ASN A 117 22.09 20.61 23.24
C ASN A 117 21.09 19.74 24.01
N THR A 118 21.16 19.72 25.34
CA THR A 118 20.18 19.01 26.18
C THR A 118 18.77 19.56 25.99
N LYS A 119 18.63 20.89 25.94
CA LYS A 119 17.37 21.57 25.66
C LYS A 119 16.83 21.24 24.26
N LEU A 120 17.66 21.36 23.22
CA LEU A 120 17.28 21.05 21.84
C LEU A 120 16.86 19.57 21.67
N ARG A 121 17.56 18.64 22.33
CA ARG A 121 17.19 17.21 22.32
C ARG A 121 15.86 16.94 23.02
N SER A 122 15.59 17.61 24.14
CA SER A 122 14.30 17.54 24.83
C SER A 122 13.15 18.03 23.95
N VAL A 123 13.35 19.18 23.28
CA VAL A 123 12.38 19.74 22.33
C VAL A 123 12.15 18.80 21.14
N ALA A 124 13.21 18.25 20.55
CA ALA A 124 13.12 17.27 19.48
C ALA A 124 12.36 16.02 19.93
N SER A 125 12.66 15.49 21.12
CA SER A 125 11.97 14.33 21.70
C SER A 125 10.45 14.56 21.80
N ARG A 126 10.03 15.73 22.30
CA ARG A 126 8.61 16.12 22.38
C ARG A 126 7.96 16.23 20.99
N LEU A 127 8.68 16.73 19.99
CA LEU A 127 8.19 16.73 18.61
C LEU A 127 7.97 15.31 18.09
N GLN A 128 8.89 14.37 18.34
CA GLN A 128 8.70 12.97 17.93
C GLN A 128 7.47 12.36 18.60
N SER A 129 7.28 12.58 19.89
CA SER A 129 6.11 12.07 20.62
C SER A 129 4.81 12.62 20.05
N ARG A 130 4.74 13.92 19.71
CA ARG A 130 3.57 14.51 19.03
C ARG A 130 3.30 13.85 17.69
N ILE A 131 4.32 13.69 16.85
CA ILE A 131 4.20 13.05 15.54
C ILE A 131 3.75 11.60 15.67
N ALA A 132 4.33 10.84 16.60
CA ALA A 132 3.97 9.45 16.84
C ALA A 132 2.51 9.32 17.31
N THR A 133 2.11 10.16 18.27
CA THR A 133 0.74 10.20 18.79
C THR A 133 -0.26 10.58 17.70
N GLN A 134 0.08 11.54 16.83
CA GLN A 134 -0.78 11.96 15.73
C GLN A 134 -0.91 10.87 14.65
N LYS A 135 0.18 10.17 14.33
CA LYS A 135 0.15 9.00 13.44
C LYS A 135 -0.68 7.87 14.03
N GLU A 136 -0.55 7.60 15.32
CA GLU A 136 -1.32 6.57 16.01
C GLU A 136 -2.80 6.93 16.14
N ALA A 137 -3.13 8.17 16.48
CA ALA A 137 -4.49 8.69 16.50
C ALA A 137 -5.14 8.65 15.10
N HIS A 138 -4.38 9.00 14.06
CA HIS A 138 -4.84 8.88 12.68
C HIS A 138 -5.11 7.42 12.31
N LYS A 139 -4.22 6.49 12.67
CA LYS A 139 -4.42 5.04 12.49
C LYS A 139 -5.63 4.52 13.25
N LEU A 140 -5.83 4.95 14.50
CA LEU A 140 -6.98 4.58 15.33
C LEU A 140 -8.30 5.14 14.79
N ALA A 141 -8.31 6.38 14.30
CA ALA A 141 -9.46 6.98 13.63
C ALA A 141 -9.83 6.18 12.37
N GLN A 142 -8.85 5.82 11.54
CA GLN A 142 -9.05 4.95 10.39
C GLN A 142 -9.62 3.58 10.78
N MET A 143 -9.11 2.97 11.87
CA MET A 143 -9.62 1.69 12.38
C MET A 143 -11.02 1.80 12.97
N ALA A 144 -11.35 2.92 13.62
CA ALA A 144 -12.67 3.18 14.19
C ALA A 144 -13.72 3.43 13.10
N ASP A 145 -13.38 4.22 12.07
CA ASP A 145 -14.21 4.41 10.89
C ASP A 145 -14.45 3.08 10.18
N TRP A 146 -13.41 2.25 10.05
CA TRP A 146 -13.52 0.89 9.54
C TRP A 146 -14.45 0.00 10.39
N GLN A 147 -14.37 0.07 11.72
CA GLN A 147 -15.23 -0.74 12.59
C GLN A 147 -16.68 -0.26 12.64
N ALA A 148 -16.92 1.05 12.70
CA ALA A 148 -18.26 1.63 12.63
C ALA A 148 -18.93 1.30 11.28
N TRP A 149 -18.15 1.32 10.20
CA TRP A 149 -18.58 0.89 8.88
C TRP A 149 -18.86 -0.61 8.80
N LYS A 150 -17.97 -1.47 9.34
CA LYS A 150 -18.16 -2.93 9.43
C LYS A 150 -19.45 -3.29 10.16
N ALA A 151 -19.81 -2.54 11.20
CA ALA A 151 -21.06 -2.73 11.93
C ALA A 151 -22.31 -2.32 11.12
N GLY A 152 -22.20 -1.33 10.23
CA GLY A 152 -23.25 -0.97 9.26
C GLY A 152 -23.37 -1.94 8.08
N PHE A 153 -22.28 -2.63 7.76
CA PHE A 153 -22.13 -3.55 6.61
C PHE A 153 -22.92 -4.87 6.73
N LEU A 154 -23.31 -5.26 7.95
CA LEU A 154 -24.07 -6.48 8.21
C LEU A 154 -25.57 -6.37 7.89
N LYS A 155 -26.03 -5.24 7.33
CA LYS A 155 -27.47 -4.92 7.29
C LYS A 155 -28.15 -4.67 5.94
N LYS A 156 -27.51 -4.66 4.76
CA LYS A 156 -28.27 -4.44 3.50
C LYS A 156 -27.64 -4.99 2.22
N ASP A 157 -28.56 -5.31 1.29
CA ASP A 157 -28.43 -6.21 0.14
C ASP A 157 -28.00 -5.53 -1.19
N GLN A 158 -27.51 -6.39 -2.09
CA GLN A 158 -27.16 -6.36 -3.53
C GLN A 158 -27.16 -5.10 -4.45
N GLU A 159 -27.54 -3.88 -4.05
CA GLU A 159 -27.70 -2.74 -5.00
C GLU A 159 -26.50 -1.79 -5.15
N ASP A 160 -25.34 -2.08 -4.54
CA ASP A 160 -24.34 -1.06 -4.20
C ASP A 160 -22.98 -1.18 -4.91
N ASP A 161 -22.83 -2.00 -5.96
CA ASP A 161 -21.53 -2.27 -6.60
C ASP A 161 -20.87 -1.02 -7.23
N MET A 162 -21.63 -0.19 -7.95
CA MET A 162 -21.13 1.04 -8.60
C MET A 162 -20.80 2.13 -7.58
N GLN A 163 -21.60 2.21 -6.53
CA GLN A 163 -21.45 3.17 -5.45
C GLN A 163 -20.33 2.75 -4.48
N GLN A 164 -20.07 1.45 -4.31
CA GLN A 164 -18.85 0.91 -3.68
C GLN A 164 -17.60 1.28 -4.48
N LEU A 165 -17.60 1.07 -5.80
CA LEU A 165 -16.47 1.44 -6.68
C LEU A 165 -16.15 2.94 -6.58
N LEU A 166 -17.16 3.81 -6.68
CA LEU A 166 -16.98 5.26 -6.58
C LEU A 166 -16.54 5.74 -5.20
N ARG A 167 -17.04 5.11 -4.12
CA ARG A 167 -16.67 5.47 -2.74
C ARG A 167 -15.28 4.96 -2.36
N MET A 168 -14.86 3.81 -2.87
CA MET A 168 -13.50 3.30 -2.68
C MET A 168 -12.47 4.06 -3.51
N LEU A 169 -12.78 4.44 -4.76
CA LEU A 169 -12.00 5.42 -5.54
C LEU A 169 -11.68 6.65 -4.67
N HIS A 170 -12.71 7.22 -4.04
CA HIS A 170 -12.57 8.40 -3.19
C HIS A 170 -11.68 8.17 -1.95
N VAL A 171 -11.73 6.98 -1.35
CA VAL A 171 -10.91 6.61 -0.20
C VAL A 171 -9.46 6.33 -0.60
N GLN A 172 -9.22 5.57 -1.68
CA GLN A 172 -7.87 5.25 -2.17
C GLN A 172 -7.13 6.49 -2.67
N PHE A 173 -7.81 7.39 -3.40
CA PHE A 173 -7.22 8.67 -3.82
C PHE A 173 -6.86 9.58 -2.64
N ASN A 174 -7.58 9.49 -1.52
CA ASN A 174 -7.34 10.30 -0.33
C ASN A 174 -6.46 9.61 0.74
N GLN A 175 -6.18 8.30 0.61
CA GLN A 175 -5.37 7.53 1.57
C GLN A 175 -3.86 7.53 1.24
N ASP A 176 -3.49 7.64 -0.03
CA ASP A 176 -2.09 7.80 -0.39
C ASP A 176 -1.68 9.25 -0.15
N ALA A 177 -1.05 9.52 0.99
CA ALA A 177 -0.46 10.83 1.33
C ALA A 177 0.45 11.39 0.22
N ASN A 178 1.01 10.51 -0.63
CA ASN A 178 1.80 10.87 -1.81
C ASN A 178 0.97 11.45 -2.95
N PHE A 179 -0.31 11.06 -3.12
CA PHE A 179 -1.16 11.52 -4.22
C PHE A 179 -1.67 12.95 -3.98
N THR A 180 -2.09 13.27 -2.75
CA THR A 180 -2.44 14.64 -2.35
C THR A 180 -1.23 15.56 -2.48
N GLN A 181 -0.05 15.14 -2.01
CA GLN A 181 1.20 15.90 -2.17
C GLN A 181 1.62 16.08 -3.64
N LEU A 182 1.35 15.10 -4.52
CA LEU A 182 1.60 15.21 -5.96
C LEU A 182 0.63 16.17 -6.65
N LEU A 183 -0.65 16.13 -6.28
CA LEU A 183 -1.66 17.06 -6.76
C LEU A 183 -1.36 18.48 -6.30
N ASP A 184 -0.97 18.66 -5.04
CA ASP A 184 -0.52 19.95 -4.50
C ASP A 184 0.71 20.46 -5.26
N LEU A 185 1.72 19.60 -5.49
CA LEU A 185 2.90 19.95 -6.30
C LEU A 185 2.57 20.31 -7.76
N ILE A 186 1.62 19.61 -8.39
CA ILE A 186 1.18 19.87 -9.77
C ILE A 186 0.34 21.16 -9.83
N GLU A 187 -0.57 21.38 -8.90
CA GLU A 187 -1.34 22.64 -8.78
C GLU A 187 -0.41 23.84 -8.51
N GLU A 188 0.59 23.66 -7.66
CA GLU A 188 1.56 24.70 -7.34
C GLU A 188 2.49 24.99 -8.53
N ALA A 189 2.92 23.96 -9.27
CA ALA A 189 3.68 24.12 -10.51
C ALA A 189 2.86 24.78 -11.64
N THR A 190 1.54 24.60 -11.66
CA THR A 190 0.63 25.21 -12.66
C THR A 190 0.10 26.59 -12.26
N ARG A 191 0.28 27.01 -11.00
CA ARG A 191 0.07 28.40 -10.56
C ARG A 191 1.12 29.39 -11.07
N VAL A 192 2.22 28.89 -11.66
CA VAL A 192 3.26 29.74 -12.25
C VAL A 192 2.76 30.30 -13.59
N ASP A 193 2.78 31.63 -13.72
CA ASP A 193 2.40 32.37 -14.92
C ASP A 193 3.05 31.76 -16.19
N PRO A 194 2.27 31.28 -17.18
CA PRO A 194 2.80 30.64 -18.38
C PRO A 194 3.68 31.57 -19.23
N SER A 195 3.63 32.88 -19.02
CA SER A 195 4.51 33.86 -19.65
C SER A 195 5.94 33.89 -19.06
N LYS A 196 6.16 33.27 -17.89
CA LYS A 196 7.48 33.03 -17.28
C LYS A 196 7.84 31.56 -17.45
N SER A 197 8.10 31.15 -18.69
CA SER A 197 8.48 29.77 -19.04
C SER A 197 9.83 29.37 -18.43
N MET A 198 9.88 29.01 -17.15
CA MET A 198 11.01 28.28 -16.60
C MET A 198 10.80 26.80 -16.95
N ARG A 199 11.57 26.28 -17.90
CA ARG A 199 11.64 24.83 -18.13
C ARG A 199 12.21 24.19 -16.86
N VAL A 200 11.34 23.73 -15.97
CA VAL A 200 11.74 23.02 -14.76
C VAL A 200 12.33 21.68 -15.20
N LYS A 201 13.63 21.49 -14.99
CA LYS A 201 14.29 20.20 -15.18
C LYS A 201 13.96 19.34 -13.96
N VAL A 202 13.08 18.36 -14.13
CA VAL A 202 12.77 17.38 -13.08
C VAL A 202 13.86 16.29 -13.10
N PRO A 203 14.57 16.05 -11.98
CA PRO A 203 15.53 14.96 -11.87
C PRO A 203 14.86 13.59 -12.15
N ILE A 204 15.58 12.67 -12.81
CA ILE A 204 15.00 11.41 -13.29
C ILE A 204 14.58 10.45 -12.17
N ASP A 205 15.22 10.58 -11.02
CA ASP A 205 14.90 9.94 -9.74
C ASP A 205 13.55 10.42 -9.19
N VAL A 206 13.24 11.72 -9.29
CA VAL A 206 11.92 12.26 -8.94
C VAL A 206 10.85 11.77 -9.91
N LEU A 207 11.15 11.73 -11.22
CA LEU A 207 10.28 11.07 -12.21
C LEU A 207 10.09 9.57 -11.90
N GLY A 208 11.13 8.90 -11.42
CA GLY A 208 11.06 7.51 -10.97
C GLY A 208 10.13 7.32 -9.77
N LEU A 209 10.16 8.24 -8.80
CA LEU A 209 9.23 8.25 -7.66
C LEU A 209 7.79 8.51 -8.09
N VAL A 210 7.58 9.45 -9.03
CA VAL A 210 6.26 9.72 -9.62
C VAL A 210 5.73 8.50 -10.36
N VAL A 211 6.53 7.88 -11.23
CA VAL A 211 6.14 6.65 -11.95
C VAL A 211 5.88 5.49 -10.98
N SER A 212 6.67 5.38 -9.91
CA SER A 212 6.48 4.41 -8.84
C SER A 212 5.14 4.62 -8.11
N ALA A 213 4.80 5.87 -7.77
CA ALA A 213 3.56 6.25 -7.11
C ALA A 213 2.34 6.10 -8.03
N LEU A 214 2.49 6.34 -9.32
CA LEU A 214 1.41 6.22 -10.31
C LEU A 214 1.19 4.78 -10.79
N ARG A 215 2.15 3.87 -10.61
CA ARG A 215 2.03 2.48 -11.07
C ARG A 215 0.88 1.70 -10.39
N PRO A 216 0.66 1.79 -9.07
CA PRO A 216 -0.54 1.23 -8.43
C PRO A 216 -1.83 1.81 -9.00
N ILE A 217 -1.86 3.11 -9.28
CA ILE A 217 -3.02 3.82 -9.84
C ILE A 217 -3.33 3.36 -11.27
N ALA A 218 -2.30 3.20 -12.11
CA ALA A 218 -2.46 2.67 -13.46
C ALA A 218 -3.02 1.24 -13.42
N LYS A 219 -2.43 0.37 -12.59
CA LYS A 219 -2.93 -1.00 -12.36
C LYS A 219 -4.38 -1.02 -11.85
N PHE A 220 -4.79 -0.01 -11.10
CA PHE A 220 -6.14 0.12 -10.55
C PHE A 220 -7.13 0.58 -11.60
N SER A 221 -6.75 1.56 -12.42
CA SER A 221 -7.53 1.98 -13.59
C SER A 221 -7.73 0.82 -14.57
N ASP A 222 -6.69 0.01 -14.81
CA ASP A 222 -6.78 -1.20 -15.63
C ASP A 222 -7.74 -2.22 -14.99
N GLY A 223 -7.64 -2.42 -13.67
CA GLY A 223 -8.56 -3.26 -12.90
C GLY A 223 -10.03 -2.81 -12.97
N ILE A 224 -10.29 -1.50 -12.89
CA ILE A 224 -11.63 -0.92 -13.05
C ILE A 224 -12.11 -1.09 -14.49
N GLY A 225 -11.27 -0.88 -15.51
CA GLY A 225 -11.64 -1.10 -16.91
C GLY A 225 -12.01 -2.55 -17.20
N ILE A 226 -11.30 -3.49 -16.57
CA ILE A 226 -11.61 -4.92 -16.65
C ILE A 226 -12.91 -5.24 -15.91
N ALA A 227 -13.09 -4.75 -14.68
CA ALA A 227 -14.33 -4.93 -13.93
C ALA A 227 -15.54 -4.31 -14.65
N ALA A 228 -15.39 -3.11 -15.21
CA ALA A 228 -16.43 -2.42 -15.97
C ALA A 228 -16.76 -3.13 -17.29
N SER A 229 -15.79 -3.73 -17.97
CA SER A 229 -16.06 -4.51 -19.19
C SER A 229 -16.74 -5.84 -18.87
N ILE A 230 -16.44 -6.44 -17.73
CA ILE A 230 -17.07 -7.69 -17.27
C ILE A 230 -18.49 -7.47 -16.73
N LEU A 231 -18.73 -6.33 -16.06
CA LEU A 231 -20.02 -5.97 -15.46
C LEU A 231 -20.95 -5.19 -16.41
N GLY A 232 -20.40 -4.47 -17.39
CA GLY A 232 -21.12 -3.51 -18.23
C GLY A 232 -21.40 -3.96 -19.66
N ASP A 233 -20.53 -4.79 -20.26
CA ASP A 233 -20.75 -5.34 -21.60
C ASP A 233 -21.41 -6.72 -21.53
N ALA A 234 -22.36 -6.98 -22.45
CA ALA A 234 -22.89 -8.33 -22.60
C ALA A 234 -21.74 -9.31 -22.95
N PRO A 235 -21.63 -10.47 -22.27
CA PRO A 235 -20.51 -11.38 -22.46
C PRO A 235 -20.43 -11.84 -23.92
N ARG A 236 -19.24 -11.67 -24.53
CA ARG A 236 -18.99 -12.06 -25.94
C ARG A 236 -18.71 -13.55 -26.07
N LEU A 237 -19.66 -14.37 -25.64
CA LEU A 237 -19.55 -15.83 -25.66
C LEU A 237 -19.50 -16.35 -27.10
N LYS A 238 -18.61 -17.32 -27.34
CA LYS A 238 -18.46 -18.03 -28.62
C LYS A 238 -18.51 -19.54 -28.37
N SER A 239 -18.91 -20.29 -29.38
CA SER A 239 -18.78 -21.75 -29.36
C SER A 239 -17.32 -22.12 -29.53
N VAL A 240 -16.74 -22.74 -28.50
CA VAL A 240 -15.35 -23.17 -28.45
C VAL A 240 -15.33 -24.67 -28.22
N GLN A 241 -14.62 -25.40 -29.06
CA GLN A 241 -14.51 -26.85 -28.92
C GLN A 241 -13.69 -27.20 -27.66
N LEU A 242 -14.15 -28.18 -26.88
CA LEU A 242 -13.51 -28.54 -25.62
C LEU A 242 -12.03 -28.92 -25.81
N SER A 243 -11.70 -29.65 -26.88
CA SER A 243 -10.31 -30.02 -27.19
C SER A 243 -9.39 -28.80 -27.33
N ASP A 244 -9.85 -27.72 -27.96
CA ASP A 244 -9.05 -26.50 -28.15
C ASP A 244 -8.76 -25.79 -26.82
N LEU A 245 -9.71 -25.81 -25.87
CA LEU A 245 -9.46 -25.31 -24.52
C LEU A 245 -8.46 -26.22 -23.77
N LEU A 246 -8.68 -27.54 -23.80
CA LEU A 246 -7.82 -28.51 -23.11
C LEU A 246 -6.37 -28.48 -23.64
N ASP A 247 -6.18 -28.39 -24.94
CA ASP A 247 -4.86 -28.33 -25.58
C ASP A 247 -4.12 -27.04 -25.17
N THR A 248 -4.85 -25.92 -25.07
CA THR A 248 -4.28 -24.65 -24.63
C THR A 248 -3.83 -24.71 -23.16
N VAL A 249 -4.66 -25.30 -22.29
CA VAL A 249 -4.37 -25.44 -20.85
C VAL A 249 -3.22 -26.42 -20.60
N THR A 250 -3.26 -27.60 -21.23
CA THR A 250 -2.28 -28.68 -21.02
C THR A 250 -0.96 -28.48 -21.78
N GLY A 251 -0.94 -27.59 -22.78
CA GLY A 251 0.28 -27.16 -23.47
C GLY A 251 0.84 -25.85 -22.89
N LYS A 252 0.45 -24.72 -23.50
CA LYS A 252 1.03 -23.39 -23.23
C LYS A 252 0.98 -23.00 -21.75
N TYR A 253 -0.18 -23.11 -21.11
CA TYR A 253 -0.36 -22.69 -19.72
C TYR A 253 0.34 -23.63 -18.73
N PHE A 254 0.28 -24.93 -18.96
CA PHE A 254 1.03 -25.91 -18.15
C PHE A 254 2.54 -25.63 -18.13
N GLU A 255 3.14 -25.34 -19.29
CA GLU A 255 4.56 -24.99 -19.38
C GLU A 255 4.87 -23.70 -18.60
N GLN A 256 4.01 -22.68 -18.75
CA GLN A 256 4.10 -21.41 -18.03
C GLN A 256 4.04 -21.62 -16.50
N TRP A 257 3.04 -22.34 -16.00
CA TRP A 257 2.88 -22.61 -14.56
C TRP A 257 4.00 -23.47 -14.00
N THR A 258 4.50 -24.43 -14.77
CA THR A 258 5.67 -25.24 -14.39
C THR A 258 6.92 -24.37 -14.22
N ARG A 259 7.11 -23.38 -15.09
CA ARG A 259 8.22 -22.41 -14.97
C ARG A 259 8.03 -21.52 -13.73
N PHE A 260 6.80 -21.07 -13.46
CA PHE A 260 6.48 -20.28 -12.26
C PHE A 260 6.77 -21.03 -10.97
N ALA A 261 6.36 -22.30 -10.89
CA ALA A 261 6.63 -23.17 -9.75
C ALA A 261 8.13 -23.26 -9.46
N LYS A 262 8.95 -23.52 -10.50
CA LYS A 262 10.41 -23.62 -10.37
C LYS A 262 11.06 -22.35 -9.82
N MET A 263 10.61 -21.17 -10.24
CA MET A 263 11.15 -19.90 -9.75
C MET A 263 10.92 -19.67 -8.24
N ARG A 264 9.98 -20.39 -7.65
CA ARG A 264 9.57 -20.29 -6.24
C ARG A 264 9.89 -21.54 -5.42
N ASN A 265 10.66 -22.45 -6.01
CA ASN A 265 10.99 -23.75 -5.44
C ASN A 265 9.75 -24.60 -5.13
N HIS A 266 8.64 -24.42 -5.85
CA HIS A 266 7.47 -25.29 -5.75
C HIS A 266 7.52 -26.42 -6.77
N THR A 267 6.76 -27.48 -6.52
CA THR A 267 6.43 -28.49 -7.53
C THR A 267 5.03 -28.22 -8.07
N PHE A 268 4.86 -28.36 -9.40
CA PHE A 268 3.56 -28.26 -10.05
C PHE A 268 3.25 -29.58 -10.74
N THR A 269 2.09 -30.15 -10.42
CA THR A 269 1.63 -31.44 -10.96
C THR A 269 0.32 -31.25 -11.68
N THR A 270 0.08 -32.06 -12.70
CA THR A 270 -1.19 -32.04 -13.43
C THR A 270 -1.72 -33.43 -13.65
N PHE A 271 -3.01 -33.59 -13.40
CA PHE A 271 -3.78 -34.78 -13.69
C PHE A 271 -4.89 -34.42 -14.68
N VAL A 272 -4.99 -35.17 -15.77
CA VAL A 272 -6.07 -35.03 -16.74
C VAL A 272 -6.82 -36.34 -16.78
N ASP A 273 -8.10 -36.31 -16.42
CA ASP A 273 -8.97 -37.46 -16.45
C ASP A 273 -8.99 -38.05 -17.88
N PRO A 274 -8.62 -39.34 -18.05
CA PRO A 274 -8.64 -40.00 -19.35
C PRO A 274 -9.99 -39.90 -20.07
N GLN A 275 -11.11 -39.77 -19.34
CA GLN A 275 -12.44 -39.65 -19.93
C GLN A 275 -12.61 -38.38 -20.77
N LEU A 276 -11.88 -37.30 -20.46
CA LEU A 276 -11.93 -36.04 -21.21
C LEU A 276 -11.53 -36.22 -22.69
N ARG A 277 -10.74 -37.24 -23.03
CA ARG A 277 -10.39 -37.56 -24.43
C ARG A 277 -11.62 -37.87 -25.29
N TYR A 278 -12.67 -38.43 -24.69
CA TYR A 278 -13.92 -38.76 -25.38
C TYR A 278 -14.89 -37.57 -25.44
N LEU A 279 -14.66 -36.54 -24.63
CA LEU A 279 -15.47 -35.33 -24.57
C LEU A 279 -14.92 -34.20 -25.44
N GLY A 280 -13.73 -34.35 -26.04
CA GLY A 280 -13.09 -33.30 -26.83
C GLY A 280 -13.92 -32.76 -28.01
N GLY A 281 -14.92 -33.50 -28.49
CA GLY A 281 -15.86 -33.07 -29.53
C GLY A 281 -17.00 -32.16 -29.06
N TYR A 282 -17.18 -31.98 -27.74
CA TYR A 282 -18.23 -31.14 -27.16
C TYR A 282 -17.87 -29.65 -27.27
N TRP A 283 -18.88 -28.79 -27.17
CA TRP A 283 -18.75 -27.36 -27.45
C TRP A 283 -19.17 -26.52 -26.25
N LEU A 284 -18.22 -25.76 -25.73
CA LEU A 284 -18.44 -24.80 -24.66
C LEU A 284 -18.95 -23.48 -25.23
N LYS A 285 -19.92 -22.84 -24.58
CA LYS A 285 -20.34 -21.48 -24.89
C LYS A 285 -19.63 -20.49 -23.95
N ILE A 286 -18.42 -20.09 -24.34
CA ILE A 286 -17.50 -19.32 -23.47
C ILE A 286 -16.81 -18.17 -24.22
N ASP A 287 -16.29 -17.21 -23.48
CA ASP A 287 -15.17 -16.40 -23.94
C ASP A 287 -13.85 -17.10 -23.55
N LYS A 288 -13.20 -17.75 -24.53
CA LYS A 288 -11.98 -18.54 -24.31
C LYS A 288 -10.89 -17.75 -23.61
N GLU A 289 -10.67 -16.49 -23.98
CA GLU A 289 -9.57 -15.70 -23.45
C GLU A 289 -9.82 -15.35 -21.97
N SER A 290 -11.04 -14.92 -21.65
CA SER A 290 -11.45 -14.62 -20.28
C SER A 290 -11.39 -15.87 -19.38
N VAL A 291 -11.82 -17.03 -19.87
CA VAL A 291 -11.71 -18.30 -19.13
C VAL A 291 -10.25 -18.66 -18.86
N LEU A 292 -9.36 -18.52 -19.85
CA LEU A 292 -7.93 -18.81 -19.68
C LEU A 292 -7.26 -17.87 -18.66
N LYS A 293 -7.62 -16.58 -18.65
CA LYS A 293 -7.16 -15.62 -17.62
C LYS A 293 -7.68 -15.99 -16.24
N ALA A 294 -8.95 -16.37 -16.12
CA ALA A 294 -9.54 -16.81 -14.87
C ALA A 294 -8.85 -18.08 -14.32
N LEU A 295 -8.53 -19.04 -15.18
CA LEU A 295 -7.76 -20.23 -14.80
C LEU A 295 -6.34 -19.88 -14.35
N ASN A 296 -5.67 -18.95 -15.04
CA ASN A 296 -4.35 -18.46 -14.64
C ASN A 296 -4.39 -17.85 -13.23
N GLU A 297 -5.39 -17.03 -12.94
CA GLU A 297 -5.57 -16.40 -11.63
C GLU A 297 -5.76 -17.44 -10.51
N LEU A 298 -6.56 -18.49 -10.74
CA LEU A 298 -6.72 -19.59 -9.77
C LEU A 298 -5.39 -20.29 -9.45
N VAL A 299 -4.61 -20.62 -10.49
CA VAL A 299 -3.31 -21.28 -10.32
C VAL A 299 -2.28 -20.37 -9.67
N VAL A 300 -2.24 -19.09 -10.05
CA VAL A 300 -1.35 -18.10 -9.45
C VAL A 300 -1.68 -17.87 -7.98
N ASN A 301 -2.95 -17.82 -7.60
CA ASN A 301 -3.35 -17.70 -6.20
C ASN A 301 -2.96 -18.95 -5.38
N ALA A 302 -3.04 -20.15 -5.96
CA ALA A 302 -2.54 -21.36 -5.31
C ALA A 302 -1.03 -21.30 -5.02
N PHE A 303 -0.24 -20.69 -5.91
CA PHE A 303 1.19 -20.44 -5.65
C PHE A 303 1.45 -19.34 -4.61
N LYS A 304 0.60 -18.31 -4.54
CA LYS A 304 0.75 -17.21 -3.58
C LYS A 304 0.46 -17.66 -2.14
N HIS A 305 -0.54 -18.51 -1.95
CA HIS A 305 -1.08 -18.87 -0.63
C HIS A 305 -0.59 -20.23 -0.13
N CYS A 306 0.71 -20.50 -0.28
CA CYS A 306 1.37 -21.71 0.24
C CYS A 306 2.82 -21.41 0.62
N ASP A 307 3.44 -22.29 1.42
CA ASP A 307 4.86 -22.14 1.78
C ASP A 307 5.80 -22.52 0.64
N GLN A 308 7.03 -22.01 0.65
CA GLN A 308 8.06 -22.46 -0.29
C GLN A 308 8.23 -23.99 -0.22
N HIS A 309 8.53 -24.64 -1.35
CA HIS A 309 8.62 -26.11 -1.44
C HIS A 309 7.29 -26.85 -1.34
N SER A 310 6.16 -26.14 -1.39
CA SER A 310 4.84 -26.74 -1.54
C SER A 310 4.63 -27.41 -2.90
N SER A 311 3.77 -28.42 -2.92
CA SER A 311 3.27 -29.05 -4.14
C SER A 311 1.89 -28.53 -4.50
N ILE A 312 1.77 -27.95 -5.70
CA ILE A 312 0.51 -27.45 -6.25
C ILE A 312 0.02 -28.46 -7.30
N GLY A 313 -1.27 -28.78 -7.26
CA GLY A 313 -1.90 -29.74 -8.17
C GLY A 313 -2.99 -29.10 -9.02
N LEU A 314 -2.97 -29.37 -10.33
CA LEU A 314 -4.06 -29.07 -11.26
C LEU A 314 -4.73 -30.37 -11.71
N THR A 315 -6.04 -30.46 -11.58
CA THR A 315 -6.84 -31.61 -12.02
C THR A 315 -7.91 -31.14 -13.00
N LEU A 316 -7.91 -31.74 -14.19
CA LEU A 316 -8.96 -31.57 -15.20
C LEU A 316 -9.81 -32.85 -15.21
N THR A 317 -11.11 -32.72 -14.97
CA THR A 317 -12.06 -33.86 -14.98
C THR A 317 -13.40 -33.40 -15.52
N GLY A 318 -14.27 -34.32 -15.93
CA GLY A 318 -15.58 -33.97 -16.46
C GLY A 318 -16.40 -35.18 -16.86
N ASP A 319 -17.69 -34.96 -17.03
CA ASP A 319 -18.66 -35.92 -17.54
C ASP A 319 -19.37 -35.33 -18.77
N ALA A 320 -20.44 -35.97 -19.26
CA ALA A 320 -21.17 -35.49 -20.42
C ALA A 320 -21.92 -34.15 -20.22
N ASN A 321 -22.06 -33.67 -18.98
CA ASN A 321 -22.79 -32.45 -18.65
C ASN A 321 -21.85 -31.30 -18.33
N ARG A 322 -20.67 -31.58 -17.77
CA ARG A 322 -19.81 -30.53 -17.22
C ARG A 322 -18.34 -30.91 -17.21
N ILE A 323 -17.48 -29.92 -17.47
CA ILE A 323 -16.05 -29.98 -17.20
C ILE A 323 -15.73 -29.23 -15.90
N SER A 324 -14.83 -29.78 -15.09
CA SER A 324 -14.28 -29.16 -13.89
C SER A 324 -12.76 -28.99 -13.99
N VAL A 325 -12.28 -27.84 -13.53
CA VAL A 325 -10.88 -27.57 -13.23
C VAL A 325 -10.74 -27.44 -11.72
N ILE A 326 -9.83 -28.21 -11.13
CA ILE A 326 -9.59 -28.24 -9.69
C ILE A 326 -8.12 -27.89 -9.47
N VAL A 327 -7.86 -26.83 -8.71
CA VAL A 327 -6.52 -26.40 -8.30
C VAL A 327 -6.37 -26.63 -6.81
N THR A 328 -5.28 -27.26 -6.38
CA THR A 328 -5.03 -27.60 -4.97
C THR A 328 -3.67 -27.10 -4.53
N ASN A 329 -3.59 -26.58 -3.31
CA ASN A 329 -2.33 -26.24 -2.64
C ASN A 329 -2.42 -26.52 -1.13
N PRO A 330 -1.30 -26.86 -0.47
CA PRO A 330 -1.28 -26.88 0.99
C PRO A 330 -1.41 -25.45 1.55
N PRO A 331 -2.03 -25.29 2.72
CA PRO A 331 -2.05 -24.02 3.42
C PRO A 331 -0.66 -23.66 3.94
N HIS A 332 -0.47 -22.41 4.37
CA HIS A 332 0.73 -22.02 5.11
C HIS A 332 0.86 -22.83 6.42
N SER A 333 2.08 -23.23 6.76
CA SER A 333 2.40 -24.00 7.97
C SER A 333 2.16 -23.19 9.25
N GLN A 334 2.27 -21.86 9.18
CA GLN A 334 1.88 -20.98 10.26
C GLN A 334 0.44 -20.50 10.06
N PRO A 335 -0.48 -20.80 11.01
CA PRO A 335 -1.84 -20.29 10.96
C PRO A 335 -1.86 -18.76 10.88
N ALA A 336 -2.80 -18.22 10.12
CA ALA A 336 -3.06 -16.78 10.12
C ALA A 336 -3.89 -16.41 11.36
N ASN A 337 -3.46 -15.38 12.10
CA ASN A 337 -4.26 -14.83 13.19
C ASN A 337 -5.16 -13.72 12.65
N VAL A 338 -6.48 -13.93 12.68
CA VAL A 338 -7.47 -12.88 12.42
C VAL A 338 -8.25 -12.66 13.72
N GLY A 339 -7.87 -11.61 14.46
CA GLY A 339 -8.33 -11.43 15.83
C GLY A 339 -7.77 -12.52 16.75
N ASN A 340 -8.65 -13.25 17.44
CA ASN A 340 -8.30 -14.38 18.33
C ASN A 340 -8.49 -15.76 17.68
N VAL A 341 -8.68 -15.82 16.36
CA VAL A 341 -8.93 -17.07 15.63
C VAL A 341 -7.71 -17.42 14.79
N GLU A 342 -7.16 -18.62 15.03
CA GLU A 342 -6.15 -19.23 14.16
C GLU A 342 -6.80 -19.81 12.90
N ILE A 343 -6.33 -19.37 11.75
CA ILE A 343 -6.85 -19.75 10.44
C ILE A 343 -5.83 -20.64 9.72
N VAL A 344 -6.24 -21.85 9.38
CA VAL A 344 -5.50 -22.77 8.51
C VAL A 344 -6.20 -22.83 7.14
N GLY A 345 -5.49 -22.42 6.09
CA GLY A 345 -6.04 -22.37 4.73
C GLY A 345 -7.16 -21.35 4.58
N LEU A 346 -8.28 -21.76 3.96
CA LEU A 346 -9.48 -20.94 3.80
C LEU A 346 -10.66 -21.53 4.62
N PRO A 347 -10.93 -21.04 5.85
CA PRO A 347 -12.03 -21.53 6.66
C PRO A 347 -13.39 -21.27 5.98
N ARG A 348 -14.37 -22.13 6.25
CA ARG A 348 -15.71 -22.09 5.64
C ARG A 348 -16.39 -20.72 5.69
N GLU A 349 -16.23 -20.00 6.80
CA GLU A 349 -16.81 -18.65 6.99
C GLU A 349 -16.21 -17.58 6.05
N PHE A 350 -15.05 -17.85 5.46
CA PHE A 350 -14.34 -16.98 4.53
C PHE A 350 -14.44 -17.42 3.06
N GLU A 351 -14.98 -18.62 2.77
CA GLU A 351 -15.12 -19.13 1.39
C GLU A 351 -15.93 -18.18 0.49
N ALA A 352 -17.08 -17.71 0.97
CA ALA A 352 -17.90 -16.74 0.24
C ALA A 352 -17.29 -15.33 0.22
N GLN A 353 -16.49 -14.99 1.24
CA GLN A 353 -15.85 -13.68 1.36
C GLN A 353 -14.69 -13.51 0.38
N ALA A 354 -13.98 -14.60 0.07
CA ALA A 354 -12.86 -14.62 -0.87
C ALA A 354 -13.23 -14.13 -2.28
N PHE A 355 -14.51 -14.23 -2.67
CA PHE A 355 -15.03 -13.75 -3.94
C PHE A 355 -15.58 -12.31 -3.90
N ARG A 356 -15.42 -11.58 -2.79
CA ARG A 356 -15.86 -10.18 -2.69
C ARG A 356 -14.80 -9.26 -3.32
N LEU A 357 -15.27 -8.27 -4.06
CA LEU A 357 -14.42 -7.23 -4.65
C LEU A 357 -13.44 -6.67 -3.60
N PHE A 358 -12.15 -6.70 -3.93
CA PHE A 358 -11.06 -6.15 -3.13
C PHE A 358 -10.83 -6.82 -1.76
N TYR A 359 -11.42 -8.00 -1.49
CA TYR A 359 -11.22 -8.74 -0.25
C TYR A 359 -9.87 -9.46 -0.21
N ARG A 360 -9.11 -9.32 0.89
CA ARG A 360 -7.85 -10.05 1.15
C ARG A 360 -7.80 -10.50 2.60
N LEU A 361 -7.31 -11.73 2.84
CA LEU A 361 -7.18 -12.31 4.19
C LEU A 361 -6.03 -11.70 5.01
N LYS A 362 -5.06 -11.00 4.38
CA LYS A 362 -3.93 -10.32 5.04
C LYS A 362 -3.47 -9.08 4.26
N ASP A 363 -2.81 -8.15 4.97
CA ASP A 363 -1.90 -7.13 4.42
C ASP A 363 -0.66 -7.84 3.85
N GLU A 364 -0.82 -8.41 2.66
CA GLU A 364 0.30 -8.97 1.91
C GLU A 364 1.11 -7.83 1.31
N ALA A 365 2.23 -7.50 1.96
CA ALA A 365 3.28 -6.68 1.36
C ALA A 365 3.55 -7.17 -0.07
N ALA A 366 3.40 -6.25 -1.03
CA ALA A 366 3.39 -6.51 -2.46
C ALA A 366 4.45 -7.54 -2.89
N ILE A 367 4.00 -8.77 -3.14
CA ILE A 367 4.83 -9.82 -3.72
C ILE A 367 4.96 -9.50 -5.23
N THR A 368 5.96 -8.69 -5.57
CA THR A 368 6.21 -8.05 -6.87
C THR A 368 6.69 -8.97 -8.00
N ILE A 369 6.68 -10.30 -7.83
CA ILE A 369 7.25 -11.26 -8.80
C ILE A 369 6.18 -11.93 -9.67
N TYR A 370 4.90 -11.91 -9.26
CA TYR A 370 3.80 -12.35 -10.12
C TYR A 370 3.27 -11.15 -10.89
N GLU A 371 3.29 -11.19 -12.22
CA GLU A 371 2.40 -10.33 -13.01
C GLU A 371 0.98 -10.80 -12.74
N GLU A 372 0.33 -10.17 -11.77
CA GLU A 372 -1.11 -10.34 -11.56
C GLU A 372 -1.83 -9.73 -12.76
N ASP A 373 -2.54 -10.58 -13.51
CA ASP A 373 -3.45 -10.12 -14.56
C ASP A 373 -4.53 -9.22 -13.94
N TRP A 374 -4.94 -9.53 -12.70
CA TRP A 374 -5.96 -8.82 -11.92
C TRP A 374 -5.48 -8.44 -10.51
N PRO A 375 -4.78 -7.31 -10.35
CA PRO A 375 -4.23 -6.90 -9.06
C PRO A 375 -5.31 -6.43 -8.06
N MET A 376 -4.90 -6.24 -6.80
CA MET A 376 -5.69 -5.61 -5.73
C MET A 376 -6.93 -6.38 -5.25
N GLY A 377 -6.90 -7.71 -5.27
CA GLY A 377 -8.04 -8.50 -4.78
C GLY A 377 -9.26 -8.48 -5.71
N LEU A 378 -9.06 -8.09 -6.97
CA LEU A 378 -10.04 -8.22 -8.05
C LEU A 378 -10.03 -9.63 -8.66
N GLY A 379 -8.96 -10.40 -8.47
CA GLY A 379 -8.75 -11.71 -9.07
C GLY A 379 -9.94 -12.66 -8.97
N LEU A 380 -10.22 -13.17 -7.76
CA LEU A 380 -11.30 -14.12 -7.52
C LEU A 380 -12.71 -13.59 -7.87
N PRO A 381 -13.09 -12.34 -7.54
CA PRO A 381 -14.36 -11.76 -8.00
C PRO A 381 -14.55 -11.84 -9.52
N LEU A 382 -13.52 -11.50 -10.29
CA LEU A 382 -13.57 -11.54 -11.75
C LEU A 382 -13.58 -12.98 -12.28
N VAL A 383 -12.82 -13.90 -11.65
CA VAL A 383 -12.95 -15.35 -11.93
C VAL A 383 -14.41 -15.76 -11.82
N ARG A 384 -15.08 -15.39 -10.73
CA ARG A 384 -16.49 -15.75 -10.50
C ARG A 384 -17.41 -15.18 -11.56
N SER A 385 -17.22 -13.93 -11.95
CA SER A 385 -18.02 -13.34 -13.02
C SER A 385 -17.79 -14.03 -14.38
N VAL A 386 -16.55 -14.39 -14.72
CA VAL A 386 -16.22 -15.10 -15.97
C VAL A 386 -16.94 -16.45 -16.04
N PHE A 387 -16.90 -17.24 -14.97
CA PHE A 387 -17.56 -18.55 -14.95
C PHE A 387 -19.08 -18.41 -14.92
N TYR A 388 -19.65 -17.48 -14.14
CA TYR A 388 -21.10 -17.25 -14.14
C TYR A 388 -21.63 -16.76 -15.49
N ASN A 389 -20.90 -15.90 -16.20
CA ASN A 389 -21.27 -15.45 -17.54
C ASN A 389 -21.32 -16.60 -18.57
N ALA A 390 -20.71 -17.74 -18.26
CA ALA A 390 -20.72 -18.95 -19.06
C ALA A 390 -21.62 -20.06 -18.47
N ASP A 391 -22.58 -19.70 -17.62
CA ASP A 391 -23.47 -20.64 -16.91
C ASP A 391 -22.71 -21.68 -16.06
N GLY A 392 -21.48 -21.34 -15.67
CA GLY A 392 -20.58 -22.15 -14.86
C GLY A 392 -20.59 -21.78 -13.38
N GLU A 393 -19.77 -22.48 -12.62
CA GLU A 393 -19.66 -22.32 -11.17
C GLU A 393 -18.19 -22.22 -10.76
N VAL A 394 -17.91 -21.47 -9.69
CA VAL A 394 -16.61 -21.48 -9.04
C VAL A 394 -16.78 -21.46 -7.53
N GLY A 395 -15.94 -22.21 -6.84
CA GLY A 395 -15.91 -22.30 -5.39
C GLY A 395 -14.49 -22.50 -4.86
N LEU A 396 -14.30 -22.09 -3.61
CA LEU A 396 -13.09 -22.35 -2.83
C LEU A 396 -13.50 -23.09 -1.57
N HIS A 397 -12.75 -24.10 -1.17
CA HIS A 397 -12.98 -24.82 0.08
C HIS A 397 -11.71 -25.51 0.57
N ASN A 398 -11.63 -25.74 1.87
CA ASN A 398 -10.64 -26.65 2.43
C ASN A 398 -11.10 -28.11 2.27
N GLU A 399 -10.25 -28.95 1.67
CA GLU A 399 -10.42 -30.40 1.64
C GLU A 399 -9.49 -31.06 2.64
N THR A 400 -9.94 -32.13 3.27
CA THR A 400 -9.13 -32.91 4.22
C THR A 400 -8.90 -34.29 3.65
N TRP A 401 -7.63 -34.60 3.33
CA TRP A 401 -7.23 -35.87 2.73
C TRP A 401 -6.61 -36.76 3.80
N HIS A 402 -7.12 -37.98 3.91
CA HIS A 402 -6.51 -39.04 4.72
C HIS A 402 -5.63 -39.90 3.82
N LEU A 403 -4.33 -39.58 3.76
CA LEU A 403 -3.37 -40.38 3.00
C LEU A 403 -3.14 -41.72 3.70
N SER A 404 -3.25 -42.82 2.95
CA SER A 404 -2.96 -44.16 3.47
C SER A 404 -1.51 -44.24 3.95
N GLY A 405 -1.30 -44.37 5.26
CA GLY A 405 0.03 -44.46 5.88
C GLY A 405 0.51 -43.20 6.62
N SER A 406 -0.26 -42.11 6.61
CA SER A 406 -0.03 -40.94 7.50
C SER A 406 -1.07 -40.92 8.63
N PRO A 407 -0.66 -40.78 9.90
CA PRO A 407 -1.60 -40.68 11.02
C PRO A 407 -2.40 -39.37 11.00
N ASP A 408 -1.83 -38.31 10.42
CA ASP A 408 -2.41 -36.97 10.43
C ASP A 408 -3.11 -36.63 9.09
N PRO A 409 -4.32 -36.06 9.15
CA PRO A 409 -5.02 -35.57 7.97
C PRO A 409 -4.28 -34.39 7.33
N VAL A 410 -4.18 -34.39 6.00
CA VAL A 410 -3.61 -33.27 5.24
C VAL A 410 -4.74 -32.35 4.79
N VAL A 411 -4.68 -31.08 5.19
CA VAL A 411 -5.62 -30.05 4.71
C VAL A 411 -5.06 -29.45 3.43
N LEU A 412 -5.88 -29.37 2.39
CA LEU A 412 -5.57 -28.69 1.12
C LEU A 412 -6.59 -27.58 0.87
N CYS A 413 -6.10 -26.39 0.52
CA CYS A 413 -6.92 -25.36 -0.09
C CYS A 413 -7.24 -25.79 -1.51
N THR A 414 -8.53 -25.81 -1.86
CA THR A 414 -8.98 -26.26 -3.18
C THR A 414 -9.83 -25.19 -3.83
N ALA A 415 -9.49 -24.84 -5.06
CA ALA A 415 -10.30 -24.04 -5.96
C ALA A 415 -10.91 -24.93 -7.03
N ARG A 416 -12.23 -24.93 -7.14
CA ARG A 416 -12.96 -25.69 -8.16
C ARG A 416 -13.74 -24.73 -9.04
N ALA A 417 -13.48 -24.78 -10.34
CA ALA A 417 -14.25 -24.07 -11.35
C ALA A 417 -14.85 -25.08 -12.32
N SER A 418 -16.06 -24.83 -12.83
CA SER A 418 -16.76 -25.78 -13.70
C SER A 418 -17.59 -25.06 -14.77
N LEU A 419 -17.65 -25.65 -15.96
CA LEU A 419 -18.38 -25.13 -17.11
C LEU A 419 -19.29 -26.21 -17.70
N PRO A 420 -20.55 -25.90 -18.03
CA PRO A 420 -21.44 -26.84 -18.72
C PRO A 420 -20.95 -27.11 -20.14
N LEU A 421 -21.17 -28.35 -20.62
CA LEU A 421 -20.79 -28.82 -21.96
C LEU A 421 -21.89 -28.73 -23.00
#